data_AF-A0A938PTU7-F1
#
_entry.id   AF-A0A938PTU7-F1
#
_cell.length_a   1.000
_cell.length_b   1.000
_cell.length_c   1.000
_cell.angle_alpha   90.00
_cell.angle_beta   90.00
_cell.angle_gamma   90.00
#
_symmetry.space_group_name_H-M   'P 1'
#
loop_
_entity.id
_entity.type
_entity.pdbx_description
1 polymer ?
#
loop_
_entity_poly.entity_id
_entity_poly.type
_entity_poly.pdbx_seq_one_letter_code
_entity_poly.pdbx_strand_id
1 'polypeptide(L)'
;MKTMKLKKLFLSLIMIGYVCLASAHEQAGTLGRKNSTAAGTDIFQIDCDDDGNGDPHHLIANVSDLRPVNPALIGIQITSLTTGKESTLSIDPKDNDGKASADVKVVSDRGPYQVKIQRIRTPKDKKGVEVYFMVFHCETATGAHTGTSDPVMKQNQ
;
A
#
# COMPACT_ATOMS: atom_id res chain seq x y z
N MET A 1 20.60 45.38 56.11
CA MET A 1 20.84 44.89 54.73
C MET A 1 20.39 43.45 54.60
N LYS A 2 19.36 43.20 53.76
CA LYS A 2 19.31 42.18 52.68
C LYS A 2 17.86 41.81 52.40
N THR A 3 17.34 42.36 51.30
CA THR A 3 16.08 41.99 50.65
C THR A 3 16.31 40.70 49.85
N MET A 4 15.53 39.65 50.11
CA MET A 4 15.51 38.45 49.27
C MET A 4 14.56 38.68 48.09
N LYS A 5 15.12 38.79 46.88
CA LYS A 5 14.37 38.84 45.62
C LYS A 5 13.84 37.44 45.28
N LEU A 6 12.53 37.29 45.20
CA LEU A 6 11.86 36.08 44.74
C LEU A 6 12.15 35.89 43.24
N LYS A 7 12.82 34.79 42.89
CA LYS A 7 13.26 34.47 41.52
C LYS A 7 12.06 34.08 40.66
N LYS A 8 12.03 34.60 39.43
CA LYS A 8 11.02 34.33 38.40
C LYS A 8 10.90 32.82 38.17
N LEU A 9 9.71 32.28 38.37
CA LEU A 9 9.36 30.90 38.03
C LEU A 9 9.18 30.82 36.51
N PHE A 10 10.15 30.24 35.81
CA PHE A 10 10.00 29.87 34.39
C PHE A 10 9.15 28.61 34.31
N LEU A 11 7.87 28.76 33.96
CA LEU A 11 6.98 27.65 33.66
C LEU A 11 7.31 27.16 32.24
N SER A 12 8.16 26.14 32.12
CA SER A 12 8.43 25.46 30.85
C SER A 12 7.25 24.55 30.54
N LEU A 13 6.42 24.95 29.58
CA LEU A 13 5.32 24.17 29.04
C LEU A 13 5.91 23.11 28.10
N ILE A 14 6.05 21.87 28.59
CA ILE A 14 6.45 20.73 27.76
C ILE A 14 5.23 20.32 26.91
N MET A 15 5.14 20.84 25.69
CA MET A 15 4.23 20.31 24.68
C MET A 15 4.80 18.98 24.16
N ILE A 16 4.29 17.88 24.70
CA ILE A 16 4.51 16.54 24.13
C ILE A 16 3.63 16.49 22.87
N GLY A 17 4.23 16.76 21.71
CA GLY A 17 3.59 16.51 20.43
C GLY A 17 3.44 15.00 20.23
N TYR A 18 2.20 14.52 20.20
CA TYR A 18 1.91 13.17 19.72
C TYR A 18 2.19 13.14 18.22
N VAL A 19 3.33 12.57 17.84
CA VAL A 19 3.64 12.25 16.45
C VAL A 19 2.85 10.98 16.13
N CYS A 20 1.77 11.11 15.36
CA CYS A 20 1.07 9.94 14.83
C CYS A 20 2.03 9.22 13.87
N LEU A 21 2.49 8.02 14.24
CA LEU A 21 3.26 7.16 13.34
C LEU A 21 2.31 6.69 12.24
N ALA A 22 2.39 7.29 11.06
CA ALA A 22 1.68 6.83 9.88
C ALA A 22 2.30 5.49 9.45
N SER A 23 1.59 4.38 9.67
CA SER A 23 2.00 3.06 9.17
C SER A 23 1.35 2.82 7.83
N ALA A 24 2.15 2.50 6.81
CA ALA A 24 1.62 1.86 5.61
C ALA A 24 1.30 0.39 5.95
N HIS A 25 0.27 -0.15 5.31
CA HIS A 25 -0.03 -1.57 5.38
C HIS A 25 0.75 -2.33 4.31
N GLU A 26 1.07 -3.58 4.63
CA GLU A 26 1.94 -4.42 3.81
C GLU A 26 1.31 -5.81 3.62
N GLN A 27 1.45 -6.39 2.44
CA GLN A 27 0.97 -7.73 2.12
C GLN A 27 1.94 -8.45 1.20
N ALA A 28 2.52 -9.55 1.68
CA ALA A 28 3.32 -10.45 0.86
C ALA A 28 2.43 -11.50 0.17
N GLY A 29 2.87 -12.00 -0.98
CA GLY A 29 2.19 -13.11 -1.64
C GLY A 29 3.07 -13.82 -2.66
N THR A 30 2.48 -14.77 -3.38
CA THR A 30 3.23 -15.63 -4.30
C THR A 30 2.38 -16.05 -5.50
N LEU A 31 2.81 -15.68 -6.70
CA LEU A 31 2.10 -15.95 -7.95
C LEU A 31 2.81 -17.00 -8.80
N GLY A 32 2.02 -17.77 -9.55
CA GLY A 32 2.53 -18.76 -10.49
C GLY A 32 2.91 -20.10 -9.85
N ARG A 33 3.45 -20.99 -10.67
CA ARG A 33 3.85 -22.35 -10.29
C ARG A 33 5.16 -22.72 -10.97
N LYS A 34 6.00 -23.48 -10.28
CA LYS A 34 7.41 -23.79 -10.67
C LYS A 34 7.59 -24.16 -12.15
N ASN A 35 6.67 -24.93 -12.71
CA ASN A 35 6.76 -25.43 -14.09
C ASN A 35 5.64 -24.91 -15.01
N SER A 36 4.98 -23.82 -14.64
CA SER A 36 3.83 -23.27 -15.38
C SER A 36 4.16 -21.94 -16.02
N THR A 37 3.66 -21.73 -17.24
CA THR A 37 3.61 -20.42 -17.91
C THR A 37 2.28 -19.70 -17.67
N ALA A 38 1.34 -20.32 -16.93
CA ALA A 38 0.06 -19.72 -16.62
C ALA A 38 0.24 -18.35 -15.96
N ALA A 39 -0.63 -17.41 -16.32
CA ALA A 39 -0.78 -16.20 -15.53
C ALA A 39 -1.32 -16.61 -14.15
N GLY A 40 -0.87 -15.91 -13.11
CA GLY A 40 -1.45 -16.00 -11.77
C GLY A 40 -1.89 -14.60 -11.36
N THR A 41 -3.01 -14.55 -10.65
CA THR A 41 -3.66 -13.32 -10.18
C THR A 41 -4.19 -13.52 -8.77
N ASP A 42 -3.71 -12.69 -7.86
CA ASP A 42 -4.28 -12.54 -6.53
C ASP A 42 -5.20 -11.33 -6.51
N ILE A 43 -6.32 -11.47 -5.79
CA ILE A 43 -7.30 -10.39 -5.63
C ILE A 43 -7.51 -10.18 -4.14
N PHE A 44 -7.29 -8.95 -3.69
CA PHE A 44 -7.55 -8.50 -2.33
C PHE A 44 -8.70 -7.50 -2.32
N GLN A 45 -9.44 -7.46 -1.21
CA GLN A 45 -10.34 -6.37 -0.88
C GLN A 45 -9.78 -5.60 0.31
N ILE A 46 -9.73 -4.27 0.19
CA ILE A 46 -9.28 -3.35 1.24
C ILE A 46 -10.36 -2.29 1.41
N ASP A 47 -10.67 -1.93 2.64
CA ASP A 47 -11.65 -0.91 3.00
C ASP A 47 -10.94 0.32 3.57
N CYS A 48 -11.42 1.50 3.18
CA CYS A 48 -10.95 2.79 3.70
C CYS A 48 -12.01 3.43 4.58
N ASP A 49 -11.64 3.81 5.80
CA ASP A 49 -12.51 4.34 6.85
C ASP A 49 -11.91 5.57 7.54
N ASP A 50 -12.75 6.44 8.09
CA ASP A 50 -12.30 7.57 8.92
C ASP A 50 -11.98 7.06 10.34
N ASP A 51 -10.70 7.03 10.67
CA ASP A 51 -10.16 6.64 11.99
C ASP A 51 -9.97 7.84 12.94
N GLY A 52 -10.53 9.00 12.58
CA GLY A 52 -10.38 10.26 13.29
C GLY A 52 -9.36 11.20 12.64
N ASN A 53 -8.65 10.78 11.58
CA ASN A 53 -7.73 11.63 10.83
C ASN A 53 -8.38 12.31 9.59
N GLY A 54 -9.68 12.09 9.40
CA GLY A 54 -10.50 12.75 8.37
C GLY A 54 -11.08 11.78 7.36
N ASP A 55 -11.94 12.30 6.48
CA ASP A 55 -12.63 11.48 5.48
C ASP A 55 -11.63 10.87 4.45
N PRO A 56 -11.66 9.54 4.27
CA PRO A 56 -10.90 8.89 3.22
C PRO A 56 -11.33 9.38 1.84
N HIS A 57 -10.34 9.59 0.98
CA HIS A 57 -10.54 10.07 -0.38
C HIS A 57 -10.09 9.03 -1.42
N HIS A 58 -9.01 8.30 -1.13
CA HIS A 58 -8.44 7.34 -2.05
C HIS A 58 -7.63 6.24 -1.37
N LEU A 59 -7.55 5.09 -2.03
CA LEU A 59 -6.51 4.08 -1.80
C LEU A 59 -5.33 4.35 -2.73
N ILE A 60 -4.12 4.31 -2.18
CA ILE A 60 -2.86 4.28 -2.93
C ILE A 60 -2.14 2.96 -2.65
N ALA A 61 -1.51 2.38 -3.67
CA ALA A 61 -0.72 1.16 -3.52
C ALA A 61 0.39 1.05 -4.57
N ASN A 62 1.39 0.23 -4.26
CA ASN A 62 2.42 -0.23 -5.19
C ASN A 62 2.78 -1.69 -4.91
N VAL A 63 3.57 -2.29 -5.80
CA VAL A 63 4.05 -3.67 -5.65
C VAL A 63 5.54 -3.77 -5.98
N SER A 64 6.26 -4.56 -5.21
CA SER A 64 7.63 -4.98 -5.49
C SER A 64 7.67 -6.43 -5.94
N ASP A 65 8.45 -6.70 -6.98
CA ASP A 65 8.83 -8.03 -7.44
C ASP A 65 10.15 -8.44 -6.76
N LEU A 66 10.11 -9.52 -5.98
CA LEU A 66 11.18 -9.83 -5.03
C LEU A 66 12.07 -10.99 -5.46
N ARG A 67 11.49 -12.15 -5.75
CA ARG A 67 12.24 -13.39 -5.98
C ARG A 67 11.37 -14.44 -6.65
N PRO A 68 11.98 -15.39 -7.38
CA PRO A 68 13.37 -15.43 -7.80
C PRO A 68 13.60 -14.50 -8.98
N VAL A 69 14.81 -13.90 -9.09
CA VAL A 69 15.21 -13.05 -10.23
C VAL A 69 14.94 -13.77 -11.54
N ASN A 70 13.80 -13.46 -12.13
CA ASN A 70 13.37 -14.08 -13.35
C ASN A 70 12.64 -13.07 -14.21
N PRO A 71 12.36 -13.41 -15.47
CA PRO A 71 11.95 -12.40 -16.41
C PRO A 71 10.43 -12.33 -16.59
N ALA A 72 9.63 -13.00 -15.75
CA ALA A 72 8.26 -12.58 -15.45
C ALA A 72 8.30 -11.35 -14.53
N LEU A 73 7.24 -10.55 -14.57
CA LEU A 73 7.14 -9.31 -13.80
C LEU A 73 5.83 -9.32 -13.03
N ILE A 74 5.79 -8.60 -11.92
CA ILE A 74 4.56 -8.38 -11.15
C ILE A 74 3.97 -7.00 -11.43
N GLY A 75 2.65 -6.94 -11.53
CA GLY A 75 1.93 -5.69 -11.63
C GLY A 75 0.71 -5.61 -10.72
N ILE A 76 0.28 -4.38 -10.47
CA ILE A 76 -0.81 -4.00 -9.56
C ILE A 76 -1.82 -3.12 -10.28
N GLN A 77 -3.10 -3.34 -9.99
CA GLN A 77 -4.20 -2.49 -10.41
C GLN A 77 -5.24 -2.38 -9.28
N ILE A 78 -5.77 -1.20 -9.07
CA ILE A 78 -6.83 -0.94 -8.08
C ILE A 78 -8.14 -0.68 -8.84
N THR A 79 -9.25 -1.22 -8.33
CA THR A 79 -10.61 -0.94 -8.80
C THR A 79 -11.47 -0.56 -7.60
N SER A 80 -12.14 0.59 -7.65
CA SER A 80 -13.19 0.90 -6.67
C SER A 80 -14.40 0.03 -6.94
N LEU A 81 -14.87 -0.71 -5.93
CA LEU A 81 -16.09 -1.50 -6.05
C LEU A 81 -17.37 -0.65 -5.95
N THR A 82 -17.25 0.59 -5.47
CA THR A 82 -18.37 1.54 -5.39
C THR A 82 -18.62 2.23 -6.73
N THR A 83 -17.56 2.68 -7.41
CA THR A 83 -17.67 3.49 -8.64
C THR A 83 -17.29 2.74 -9.91
N GLY A 84 -16.64 1.58 -9.80
CA GLY A 84 -16.07 0.86 -10.94
C GLY A 84 -14.84 1.54 -11.55
N LYS A 85 -14.36 2.64 -10.98
CA LYS A 85 -13.17 3.34 -11.46
C LYS A 85 -11.93 2.51 -11.21
N GLU A 86 -11.09 2.39 -12.22
CA GLU A 86 -9.84 1.63 -12.16
C GLU A 86 -8.62 2.55 -12.24
N SER A 87 -7.53 2.16 -11.59
CA SER A 87 -6.21 2.72 -11.87
C SER A 87 -5.66 2.17 -13.17
N THR A 88 -4.63 2.83 -13.70
CA THR A 88 -3.74 2.19 -14.67
C THR A 88 -3.02 1.00 -14.02
N LEU A 89 -2.67 0.01 -14.82
CA LEU A 89 -1.76 -1.06 -14.40
C LEU A 89 -0.36 -0.47 -14.16
N SER A 90 0.20 -0.70 -12.99
CA SER A 90 1.61 -0.40 -12.69
C SER A 90 2.38 -1.70 -12.58
N ILE A 91 3.57 -1.76 -13.16
CA ILE A 91 4.41 -2.96 -13.24
C ILE A 91 5.73 -2.61 -12.58
N ASP A 92 6.23 -3.49 -11.71
CA ASP A 92 7.60 -3.41 -11.26
C ASP A 92 8.51 -3.85 -12.43
N PRO A 93 9.35 -2.94 -12.97
CA PRO A 93 10.17 -3.27 -14.12
C PRO A 93 11.39 -4.14 -13.77
N LYS A 94 11.74 -4.27 -12.49
CA LYS A 94 13.01 -4.89 -12.08
C LYS A 94 12.93 -5.66 -10.77
N ASP A 95 12.99 -6.97 -10.91
CA ASP A 95 13.04 -7.92 -9.81
C ASP A 95 14.24 -7.69 -8.86
N ASN A 96 13.95 -7.75 -7.56
CA ASN A 96 14.89 -7.69 -6.45
C ASN A 96 15.86 -6.50 -6.48
N ASP A 97 15.42 -5.33 -6.92
CA ASP A 97 16.25 -4.11 -6.82
C ASP A 97 15.93 -3.25 -5.59
N GLY A 98 14.97 -3.70 -4.77
CA GLY A 98 14.52 -3.03 -3.55
C GLY A 98 13.63 -1.82 -3.83
N LYS A 99 13.18 -1.62 -5.07
CA LYS A 99 12.21 -0.60 -5.44
C LYS A 99 10.87 -1.26 -5.75
N ALA A 100 9.82 -0.45 -5.69
CA ALA A 100 8.48 -0.87 -6.10
C ALA A 100 8.15 -0.31 -7.48
N SER A 101 7.06 -0.81 -8.04
CA SER A 101 6.35 -0.18 -9.15
C SER A 101 5.99 1.27 -8.80
N ALA A 102 5.64 2.09 -9.81
CA ALA A 102 5.06 3.40 -9.54
C ALA A 102 3.74 3.26 -8.76
N ASP A 103 3.44 4.23 -7.90
CA ASP A 103 2.20 4.25 -7.14
C ASP A 103 0.98 4.35 -8.07
N VAL A 104 -0.06 3.58 -7.74
CA VAL A 104 -1.38 3.67 -8.36
C VAL A 104 -2.38 4.10 -7.32
N LYS A 105 -3.36 4.92 -7.73
CA LYS A 105 -4.43 5.38 -6.85
C LYS A 105 -5.79 5.41 -7.52
N VAL A 106 -6.84 5.18 -6.73
CA VAL A 106 -8.24 5.34 -7.15
C VAL A 106 -8.98 6.21 -6.15
N VAL A 107 -9.42 7.37 -6.62
CA VAL A 107 -10.29 8.28 -5.88
C VAL A 107 -11.71 7.75 -5.93
N SER A 108 -12.28 7.42 -4.76
CA SER A 108 -13.64 6.90 -4.62
C SER A 108 -14.24 7.12 -3.23
N ASP A 109 -13.70 8.07 -2.47
CA ASP A 109 -14.09 8.34 -1.08
C ASP A 109 -13.99 7.08 -0.21
N ARG A 110 -15.04 6.77 0.57
CA ARG A 110 -15.12 5.57 1.41
C ARG A 110 -15.48 4.34 0.58
N GLY A 111 -14.99 3.18 1.03
CA GLY A 111 -15.54 1.90 0.64
C GLY A 111 -14.51 0.89 0.14
N PRO A 112 -14.99 -0.28 -0.29
CA PRO A 112 -14.13 -1.36 -0.66
C PRO A 112 -13.46 -1.08 -2.00
N TYR A 113 -12.16 -1.25 -1.99
CA TYR A 113 -11.30 -1.33 -3.15
C TYR A 113 -10.94 -2.79 -3.40
N GLN A 114 -10.96 -3.18 -4.65
CA GLN A 114 -10.33 -4.40 -5.10
C GLN A 114 -8.90 -4.08 -5.57
N VAL A 115 -7.92 -4.79 -5.05
CA VAL A 115 -6.54 -4.73 -5.52
C VAL A 115 -6.18 -6.04 -6.19
N LYS A 116 -5.80 -5.94 -7.47
CA LYS A 116 -5.40 -7.07 -8.30
C LYS A 116 -3.88 -7.06 -8.46
N ILE A 117 -3.23 -8.11 -7.96
CA ILE A 117 -1.81 -8.38 -8.19
C ILE A 117 -1.72 -9.48 -9.23
N GLN A 118 -0.99 -9.25 -10.31
CA GLN A 118 -0.96 -10.18 -11.43
C GLN A 118 0.46 -10.36 -11.97
N ARG A 119 0.76 -11.60 -12.33
CA ARG A 119 1.96 -11.93 -13.10
C ARG A 119 1.76 -11.47 -14.54
N ILE A 120 2.57 -10.52 -14.97
CA ILE A 120 2.54 -10.00 -16.33
C ILE A 120 2.98 -11.10 -17.29
N ARG A 121 2.15 -11.35 -18.31
CA ARG A 121 2.48 -12.29 -19.38
C ARG A 121 3.75 -11.83 -20.09
N THR A 122 4.82 -12.56 -19.89
CA THR A 122 6.06 -12.42 -20.64
C THR A 122 6.17 -13.56 -21.66
N PRO A 123 7.13 -13.52 -22.61
CA PRO A 123 7.22 -14.48 -23.72
C PRO A 123 7.15 -15.95 -23.26
N LYS A 124 6.69 -16.81 -24.18
CA LYS A 124 6.06 -18.15 -23.98
C LYS A 124 6.86 -19.20 -23.19
N ASP A 125 8.02 -18.87 -22.65
CA ASP A 125 8.99 -19.81 -22.07
C ASP A 125 9.35 -19.46 -20.62
N LYS A 126 8.80 -18.36 -20.09
CA LYS A 126 9.08 -17.85 -18.75
C LYS A 126 8.16 -18.50 -17.72
N LYS A 127 8.62 -19.64 -17.21
CA LYS A 127 8.02 -20.40 -16.12
C LYS A 127 8.56 -19.87 -14.80
N GLY A 128 7.75 -19.91 -13.76
CA GLY A 128 8.24 -19.47 -12.46
C GLY A 128 7.14 -19.19 -11.46
N VAL A 129 7.55 -19.29 -10.21
CA VAL A 129 6.87 -18.68 -9.07
C VAL A 129 7.48 -17.30 -8.89
N GLU A 130 6.69 -16.29 -8.56
CA GLU A 130 7.16 -14.97 -8.12
C GLU A 130 6.66 -14.67 -6.72
N VAL A 131 7.54 -14.15 -5.87
CA VAL A 131 7.21 -13.58 -4.58
C VAL A 131 7.10 -12.09 -4.76
N TYR A 132 5.98 -11.52 -4.30
CA TYR A 132 5.75 -10.10 -4.36
C TYR A 132 5.49 -9.52 -2.97
N PHE A 133 5.62 -8.21 -2.89
CA PHE A 133 5.28 -7.43 -1.71
C PHE A 133 4.46 -6.20 -2.11
N MET A 134 3.26 -6.07 -1.57
CA MET A 134 2.38 -4.93 -1.80
C MET A 134 2.46 -3.99 -0.60
N VAL A 135 2.56 -2.69 -0.88
CA VAL A 135 2.39 -1.62 0.13
C VAL A 135 1.16 -0.81 -0.25
N PHE A 136 0.31 -0.51 0.74
CA PHE A 136 -0.94 0.21 0.51
C PHE A 136 -1.37 1.02 1.74
N HIS A 137 -2.14 2.07 1.53
CA HIS A 137 -2.78 2.86 2.58
C HIS A 137 -3.88 3.75 1.99
N CYS A 138 -4.87 4.06 2.82
CA CYS A 138 -5.93 5.00 2.52
C CYS A 138 -5.52 6.40 2.94
N GLU A 139 -5.82 7.40 2.12
CA GLU A 139 -5.48 8.80 2.39
C GLU A 139 -6.67 9.74 2.19
N THR A 140 -6.68 10.84 2.95
CA THR A 140 -7.51 12.02 2.70
C THR A 140 -7.11 12.71 1.39
N ALA A 141 -7.88 13.70 0.95
CA ALA A 141 -7.57 14.49 -0.24
C ALA A 141 -6.23 15.27 -0.13
N THR A 142 -5.75 15.51 1.10
CA THR A 142 -4.48 16.21 1.37
C THR A 142 -3.32 15.25 1.64
N GLY A 143 -3.51 13.93 1.52
CA GLY A 143 -2.46 12.93 1.73
C GLY A 143 -2.24 12.54 3.19
N ALA A 144 -3.19 12.83 4.09
CA ALA A 144 -3.12 12.32 5.46
C ALA A 144 -3.63 10.87 5.49
N HIS A 145 -2.90 9.95 6.13
CA HIS A 145 -3.36 8.55 6.24
C HIS A 145 -4.67 8.46 7.02
N THR A 146 -5.53 7.54 6.63
CA THR A 146 -6.80 7.23 7.28
C THR A 146 -6.87 5.75 7.60
N GLY A 147 -7.95 5.33 8.27
CA GLY A 147 -8.20 3.92 8.56
C GLY A 147 -8.12 3.08 7.29
N THR A 148 -7.24 2.09 7.31
CA THR A 148 -7.04 1.12 6.23
C THR A 148 -7.23 -0.26 6.83
N SER A 149 -8.13 -1.08 6.27
CA SER A 149 -8.33 -2.42 6.77
C SER A 149 -7.23 -3.39 6.34
N ASP A 150 -7.07 -4.47 7.11
CA ASP A 150 -6.27 -5.62 6.67
C ASP A 150 -6.87 -6.21 5.38
N PRO A 151 -6.02 -6.64 4.43
CA PRO A 151 -6.48 -7.04 3.11
C PRO A 151 -7.16 -8.41 3.17
N VAL A 152 -8.39 -8.50 2.68
CA VAL A 152 -9.13 -9.76 2.60
C VAL A 152 -8.88 -10.41 1.24
N MET A 153 -8.16 -11.53 1.22
CA MET A 153 -7.92 -12.31 0.00
C MET A 153 -9.25 -12.89 -0.53
N LYS A 154 -9.59 -12.52 -1.77
CA LYS A 154 -10.78 -12.99 -2.51
C LYS A 154 -10.45 -14.02 -3.57
N GLN A 155 -9.25 -13.96 -4.13
CA GLN A 155 -8.72 -14.95 -5.07
C GLN A 155 -7.23 -15.14 -4.81
N ASN A 156 -6.78 -16.39 -4.91
CA ASN A 156 -5.38 -16.78 -4.87
C ASN A 156 -5.04 -17.57 -6.14
N GLN A 157 -4.28 -16.93 -7.03
CA GLN A 157 -3.85 -17.31 -8.39
C GLN A 157 -4.93 -17.35 -9.47
#